data_AF-A0A672QEJ7-F1
#
_entry.id   AF-A0A672QEJ7-F1
#
_cell.length_a   1.000
_cell.length_b   1.000
_cell.length_c   1.000
_cell.angle_alpha   90.00
_cell.angle_beta   90.00
_cell.angle_gamma   90.00
#
_symmetry.space_group_name_H-M   'P 1'
#
loop_
_entity.id
_entity.type
_entity.pdbx_description
1 polymer ?
#
loop_
_entity_poly.entity_id
_entity_poly.type
_entity_poly.pdbx_seq_one_letter_code
_entity_poly.pdbx_strand_id
1 'polypeptide(L)'
;MELCIQLCITMLGKQLIQNNLFEIGVPKLKKMLRQRKIDKKHQEELNKTLHRHEKDHFLGPFVGLNPEYMEMIIQFGMVTLFVASFPLAPLFALLNNVIEIRLDAKKFVTELRRPIAVRAKDIGIWYTLLRGISKVAVIVNAFVISFTSDFIPRLVYQHMYSADGTLHGFVNHTLSYFNVSHFQPGTEPMKPMHLGYKVEVCRYKDYRDPPWSATPYEFSREFWAILAARLAFVIVFQNVVMLMSDFVDWLIPDIPKDISIQIHKERNLVVELFMKEERGKKYRNTIGDPSPQPLCSHPSSQA
;
A
#
# COMPACT_ATOMS: atom_id res chain seq x y z
N MET A 1 -18.67 12.98 -4.47
CA MET A 1 -19.49 11.96 -3.78
C MET A 1 -19.39 10.60 -4.45
N GLU A 2 -19.58 10.51 -5.77
CA GLU A 2 -19.48 9.26 -6.53
C GLU A 2 -18.15 8.52 -6.32
N LEU A 3 -17.02 9.21 -6.43
CA LEU A 3 -15.70 8.62 -6.18
C LEU A 3 -15.57 8.04 -4.77
N CYS A 4 -16.00 8.76 -3.73
CA CYS A 4 -15.97 8.28 -2.35
C CYS A 4 -16.84 7.03 -2.18
N ILE A 5 -18.04 7.01 -2.76
CA ILE A 5 -18.94 5.86 -2.68
C ILE A 5 -18.33 4.65 -3.40
N GLN A 6 -17.76 4.83 -4.59
CA GLN A 6 -17.10 3.76 -5.32
C GLN A 6 -15.89 3.20 -4.55
N LEU A 7 -15.08 4.06 -3.94
CA LEU A 7 -13.95 3.65 -3.10
C LEU A 7 -14.42 2.90 -1.84
N CYS A 8 -15.48 3.38 -1.18
CA CYS A 8 -16.10 2.67 -0.06
C CYS A 8 -16.57 1.27 -0.48
N ILE A 9 -17.28 1.16 -1.60
CA ILE A 9 -17.80 -0.12 -2.10
C ILE A 9 -16.67 -1.07 -2.47
N THR A 10 -15.62 -0.59 -3.14
CA THR A 10 -14.51 -1.45 -3.57
C THR A 10 -13.65 -1.90 -2.40
N MET A 11 -13.35 -1.00 -1.44
CA MET A 11 -12.53 -1.33 -0.28
C MET A 11 -13.28 -2.17 0.77
N LEU A 12 -14.57 -1.91 1.01
CA LEU A 12 -15.40 -2.71 1.93
C LEU A 12 -15.91 -4.00 1.28
N GLY A 13 -16.28 -3.94 0.00
CA GLY A 13 -16.88 -5.08 -0.71
C GLY A 13 -15.84 -6.10 -1.16
N LYS A 14 -14.78 -5.67 -1.84
CA LYS A 14 -13.80 -6.61 -2.43
C LYS A 14 -12.75 -7.06 -1.42
N GLN A 15 -12.20 -6.15 -0.62
CA GLN A 15 -11.14 -6.45 0.35
C GLN A 15 -11.70 -7.16 1.59
N LEU A 16 -12.74 -6.61 2.22
CA LEU A 16 -13.25 -7.09 3.51
C LEU A 16 -14.23 -8.26 3.40
N ILE A 17 -15.14 -8.22 2.44
CA ILE A 17 -16.21 -9.23 2.34
C ILE A 17 -15.80 -10.35 1.39
N GLN A 18 -15.37 -10.02 0.17
CA GLN A 18 -15.11 -11.04 -0.83
C GLN A 18 -13.89 -11.89 -0.47
N ASN A 19 -12.72 -11.29 -0.21
CA ASN A 19 -11.51 -12.08 0.08
C ASN A 19 -11.61 -12.89 1.39
N ASN A 20 -11.93 -12.27 2.53
CA ASN A 20 -12.12 -12.98 3.80
C ASN A 20 -13.20 -14.10 3.73
N LEU A 21 -14.32 -13.85 3.03
CA LEU A 21 -15.41 -14.83 2.94
C LEU A 21 -15.05 -15.98 1.98
N PHE A 22 -14.39 -15.70 0.85
CA PHE A 22 -13.95 -16.77 -0.05
C PHE A 22 -12.83 -17.59 0.60
N GLU A 23 -11.93 -16.96 1.33
CA GLU A 23 -10.83 -17.63 2.02
C GLU A 23 -11.32 -18.54 3.15
N ILE A 24 -12.27 -18.11 3.99
CA ILE A 24 -12.88 -18.98 5.01
C ILE A 24 -13.89 -19.94 4.40
N GLY A 25 -14.67 -19.46 3.44
CA GLY A 25 -15.87 -20.10 2.92
C GLY A 25 -15.56 -21.25 1.97
N VAL A 26 -14.60 -21.10 1.05
CA VAL A 26 -14.29 -22.11 0.04
C VAL A 26 -13.71 -23.39 0.66
N PRO A 27 -12.71 -23.34 1.56
CA PRO A 27 -12.16 -24.55 2.19
C PRO A 27 -13.20 -25.26 3.05
N LYS A 28 -13.98 -24.48 3.81
CA LYS A 28 -15.05 -25.01 4.69
C LYS A 28 -16.19 -25.62 3.87
N LEU A 29 -16.60 -25.00 2.76
CA LEU A 29 -17.61 -25.53 1.85
C LEU A 29 -17.13 -26.80 1.15
N LYS A 30 -15.88 -26.82 0.66
CA LYS A 30 -15.27 -28.03 0.06
C LYS A 30 -15.18 -29.16 1.07
N LYS A 31 -14.83 -28.86 2.33
CA LYS A 31 -14.84 -29.81 3.44
C LYS A 31 -16.25 -30.31 3.74
N MET A 32 -17.25 -29.43 3.83
CA MET A 32 -18.65 -29.80 4.06
C MET A 32 -19.21 -30.69 2.93
N LEU A 33 -18.90 -30.39 1.67
CA LEU A 33 -19.31 -31.22 0.52
C LEU A 33 -18.64 -32.60 0.55
N ARG A 34 -17.36 -32.69 0.93
CA ARG A 34 -16.66 -33.98 1.11
C ARG A 34 -17.22 -34.77 2.29
N GLN A 35 -17.58 -34.10 3.39
CA GLN A 35 -18.22 -34.69 4.56
C GLN A 35 -19.66 -35.14 4.33
N ARG A 36 -20.39 -34.55 3.36
CA ARG A 36 -21.72 -35.06 2.97
C ARG A 36 -21.66 -36.36 2.17
N LYS A 37 -20.50 -36.70 1.57
CA LYS A 37 -20.30 -37.95 0.84
C LYS A 37 -19.80 -39.11 1.71
N ILE A 38 -19.37 -38.85 2.95
CA ILE A 38 -18.74 -39.83 3.85
C ILE A 38 -19.39 -39.72 5.24
N ASP A 39 -19.89 -40.82 5.81
CA ASP A 39 -20.50 -40.82 7.14
C ASP A 39 -19.54 -40.31 8.23
N LYS A 40 -20.03 -39.46 9.14
CA LYS A 40 -19.21 -38.84 10.21
C LYS A 40 -18.48 -39.88 11.08
N LYS A 41 -19.13 -41.02 11.38
CA LYS A 41 -18.53 -42.14 12.13
C LYS A 41 -17.34 -42.76 11.38
N HIS A 42 -17.51 -43.00 10.08
CA HIS A 42 -16.48 -43.59 9.24
C HIS A 42 -15.27 -42.66 9.08
N GLN A 43 -15.51 -41.35 9.01
CA GLN A 43 -14.45 -40.35 8.90
C GLN A 43 -13.63 -40.19 10.18
N GLU A 44 -14.24 -40.39 11.35
CA GLU A 44 -13.57 -40.34 12.65
C GLU A 44 -12.72 -41.58 12.90
N GLU A 45 -13.18 -42.77 12.49
CA GLU A 45 -12.37 -43.99 12.48
C GLU A 45 -11.19 -43.88 11.50
N LEU A 46 -11.44 -43.42 10.27
CA LEU A 46 -10.39 -43.22 9.27
C LEU A 46 -9.32 -42.23 9.76
N ASN A 47 -9.73 -41.13 10.40
CA ASN A 47 -8.77 -40.20 10.97
C ASN A 47 -7.97 -40.77 12.15
N LYS A 48 -8.46 -41.79 12.86
CA LYS A 48 -7.70 -42.47 13.93
C LYS A 48 -6.71 -43.49 13.37
N THR A 49 -7.06 -44.16 12.28
CA THR A 49 -6.19 -45.15 11.62
C THR A 49 -5.13 -44.54 10.72
N LEU A 50 -5.40 -43.39 10.08
CA LEU A 50 -4.44 -42.76 9.17
C LEU A 50 -3.17 -42.29 9.88
N HIS A 51 -2.02 -42.62 9.27
CA HIS A 51 -0.74 -42.08 9.65
C HIS A 51 -0.65 -40.58 9.40
N ARG A 52 0.27 -39.91 10.10
CA ARG A 52 0.42 -38.46 10.05
C ARG A 52 0.76 -37.93 8.66
N HIS A 53 1.58 -38.64 7.89
CA HIS A 53 1.92 -38.25 6.52
C HIS A 53 0.73 -38.36 5.56
N GLU A 54 -0.17 -39.32 5.78
CA GLU A 54 -1.39 -39.49 4.97
C GLU A 54 -2.38 -38.36 5.26
N LYS A 55 -2.50 -37.94 6.53
CA LYS A 55 -3.29 -36.76 6.91
C LYS A 55 -2.79 -35.50 6.21
N ASP A 56 -1.47 -35.28 6.20
CA ASP A 56 -0.87 -34.13 5.53
C ASP A 56 -1.08 -34.18 4.01
N HIS A 57 -1.12 -35.38 3.41
CA HIS A 57 -1.44 -35.53 1.99
C HIS A 57 -2.86 -35.06 1.63
N PHE A 58 -3.82 -35.02 2.56
CA PHE A 58 -5.15 -34.48 2.28
C PHE A 58 -5.24 -32.94 2.37
N LEU A 59 -4.22 -32.26 2.90
CA LEU A 59 -4.15 -30.79 2.97
C LEU A 59 -3.76 -30.17 1.62
N GLY A 60 -4.08 -28.89 1.44
CA GLY A 60 -3.76 -28.14 0.22
C GLY A 60 -2.25 -27.91 0.08
N PRO A 61 -1.69 -27.97 -1.14
CA PRO A 61 -0.29 -27.61 -1.35
C PRO A 61 -0.07 -26.12 -1.11
N PHE A 62 1.09 -25.76 -0.59
CA PHE A 62 1.50 -24.36 -0.46
C PHE A 62 1.93 -23.81 -1.84
N VAL A 63 1.28 -22.75 -2.31
CA VAL A 63 1.49 -22.16 -3.66
C VAL A 63 2.46 -20.96 -3.63
N GLY A 64 2.95 -20.58 -2.45
CA GLY A 64 3.83 -19.42 -2.26
C GLY A 64 3.14 -18.25 -1.55
N LEU A 65 3.90 -17.21 -1.24
CA LEU A 65 3.42 -16.00 -0.54
C LEU A 65 2.97 -14.87 -1.48
N ASN A 66 3.19 -15.02 -2.79
CA ASN A 66 2.93 -13.94 -3.75
C ASN A 66 1.46 -13.46 -3.77
N PRO A 67 0.44 -14.34 -3.69
CA PRO A 67 -0.95 -13.89 -3.62
C PRO A 67 -1.24 -13.07 -2.34
N GLU A 68 -0.71 -13.50 -1.20
CA GLU A 68 -0.88 -12.80 0.08
C GLU A 68 -0.25 -11.41 0.03
N TYR A 69 0.98 -11.29 -0.50
CA TYR A 69 1.63 -10.00 -0.67
C TYR A 69 0.89 -9.10 -1.67
N MET A 70 0.38 -9.66 -2.76
CA MET A 70 -0.39 -8.90 -3.75
C MET A 70 -1.63 -8.27 -3.12
N GLU A 71 -2.34 -9.02 -2.28
CA GLU A 71 -3.50 -8.51 -1.54
C GLU A 71 -3.12 -7.33 -0.64
N MET A 72 -2.06 -7.47 0.15
CA MET A 72 -1.58 -6.40 1.05
C MET A 72 -1.12 -5.16 0.27
N ILE A 73 -0.42 -5.34 -0.85
CA ILE A 73 0.04 -4.24 -1.72
C ILE A 73 -1.14 -3.49 -2.31
N ILE A 74 -2.17 -4.21 -2.79
CA ILE A 74 -3.37 -3.59 -3.35
C ILE A 74 -4.08 -2.77 -2.27
N GLN A 75 -4.23 -3.33 -1.06
CA GLN A 75 -4.84 -2.61 0.06
C GLN A 75 -4.04 -1.34 0.39
N PHE A 76 -2.71 -1.44 0.46
CA PHE A 76 -1.84 -0.28 0.67
C PHE A 76 -2.02 0.79 -0.40
N GLY A 77 -2.09 0.40 -1.68
CA GLY A 77 -2.36 1.31 -2.80
C GLY A 77 -3.71 2.01 -2.67
N MET A 78 -4.78 1.27 -2.34
CA MET A 78 -6.11 1.86 -2.16
C MET A 78 -6.14 2.88 -1.03
N VAL A 79 -5.45 2.61 0.08
CA VAL A 79 -5.35 3.54 1.20
C VAL A 79 -4.54 4.78 0.82
N THR A 80 -3.36 4.61 0.24
CA THR A 80 -2.43 5.73 0.00
C THR A 80 -2.82 6.60 -1.19
N LEU A 81 -3.26 6.02 -2.31
CA LEU A 81 -3.61 6.76 -3.53
C LEU A 81 -4.86 7.63 -3.38
N PHE A 82 -5.80 7.25 -2.49
CA PHE A 82 -7.13 7.86 -2.41
C PHE A 82 -7.50 8.42 -1.04
N VAL A 83 -6.53 8.55 -0.12
CA VAL A 83 -6.77 9.06 1.24
C VAL A 83 -7.41 10.46 1.23
N ALA A 84 -7.04 11.32 0.27
CA ALA A 84 -7.60 12.68 0.17
C ALA A 84 -9.10 12.69 -0.15
N SER A 85 -9.61 11.64 -0.80
CA SER A 85 -11.05 11.48 -1.07
C SER A 85 -11.78 10.73 0.04
N PHE A 86 -11.13 9.78 0.70
CA PHE A 86 -11.74 8.96 1.73
C PHE A 86 -10.85 8.84 2.98
N PRO A 87 -10.99 9.74 3.97
CA PRO A 87 -10.12 9.79 5.13
C PRO A 87 -10.29 8.62 6.10
N LEU A 88 -11.41 7.90 6.04
CA LEU A 88 -11.66 6.71 6.86
C LEU A 88 -11.00 5.43 6.31
N ALA A 89 -10.36 5.49 5.13
CA ALA A 89 -9.71 4.32 4.52
C ALA A 89 -8.72 3.59 5.46
N PRO A 90 -7.82 4.28 6.19
CA PRO A 90 -6.86 3.62 7.07
C PRO A 90 -7.52 2.84 8.21
N LEU A 91 -8.68 3.30 8.72
CA LEU A 91 -9.41 2.61 9.78
C LEU A 91 -9.93 1.25 9.30
N PHE A 92 -10.51 1.21 8.10
CA PHE A 92 -11.00 -0.05 7.52
C PHE A 92 -9.86 -0.99 7.16
N ALA A 93 -8.75 -0.45 6.66
CA ALA A 93 -7.54 -1.22 6.41
C ALA A 93 -6.99 -1.84 7.70
N LEU A 94 -7.01 -1.11 8.82
CA LEU A 94 -6.59 -1.62 10.12
C LEU A 94 -7.50 -2.78 10.59
N LEU A 95 -8.81 -2.61 10.51
CA LEU A 95 -9.77 -3.66 10.86
C LEU A 95 -9.57 -4.91 9.98
N ASN A 96 -9.35 -4.73 8.68
CA ASN A 96 -9.05 -5.83 7.76
C ASN A 96 -7.77 -6.56 8.18
N ASN A 97 -6.68 -5.83 8.41
CA ASN A 97 -5.38 -6.42 8.80
C ASN A 97 -5.46 -7.22 10.11
N VAL A 98 -6.26 -6.78 11.09
CA VAL A 98 -6.44 -7.51 12.35
C VAL A 98 -7.13 -8.86 12.12
N ILE A 99 -8.13 -8.90 11.25
CA ILE A 99 -8.84 -10.12 10.88
C ILE A 99 -7.91 -11.02 10.05
N GLU A 100 -7.28 -10.46 9.03
CA GLU A 100 -6.41 -11.14 8.09
C GLU A 100 -5.30 -11.93 8.78
N ILE A 101 -4.56 -11.29 9.71
CA ILE A 101 -3.46 -11.94 10.44
C ILE A 101 -3.94 -13.23 11.12
N ARG A 102 -5.18 -13.25 11.62
CA ARG A 102 -5.76 -14.43 12.29
C ARG A 102 -6.22 -15.48 11.28
N LEU A 103 -6.77 -15.06 10.14
CA LEU A 103 -7.22 -15.97 9.08
C LEU A 103 -6.05 -16.65 8.39
N ASP A 104 -5.04 -15.90 7.99
CA ASP A 104 -3.81 -16.44 7.42
C ASP A 104 -3.13 -17.41 8.38
N ALA A 105 -2.97 -17.04 9.66
CA ALA A 105 -2.40 -17.94 10.65
C ALA A 105 -3.18 -19.26 10.76
N LYS A 106 -4.51 -19.20 10.73
CA LYS A 106 -5.36 -20.40 10.75
C LYS A 106 -5.22 -21.23 9.47
N LYS A 107 -5.17 -20.61 8.31
CA LYS A 107 -4.96 -21.26 7.00
C LYS A 107 -3.62 -21.99 6.97
N PHE A 108 -2.54 -21.35 7.41
CA PHE A 108 -1.21 -21.97 7.52
C PHE A 108 -1.15 -23.14 8.50
N VAL A 109 -1.87 -23.06 9.63
CA VAL A 109 -1.82 -24.10 10.67
C VAL A 109 -2.77 -25.27 10.37
N THR A 110 -3.91 -25.03 9.72
CA THR A 110 -5.00 -26.03 9.63
C THR A 110 -5.35 -26.51 8.23
N GLU A 111 -5.00 -25.77 7.18
CA GLU A 111 -5.49 -26.06 5.82
C GLU A 111 -4.39 -26.37 4.81
N LEU A 112 -3.19 -25.82 5.02
CA LEU A 112 -2.05 -26.00 4.14
C LEU A 112 -1.08 -27.05 4.66
N ARG A 113 -0.42 -27.74 3.73
CA ARG A 113 0.77 -28.54 4.03
C ARG A 113 1.91 -27.64 4.47
N ARG A 114 2.74 -28.14 5.39
CA ARG A 114 3.90 -27.41 5.90
C ARG A 114 4.83 -27.00 4.74
N PRO A 115 5.09 -25.70 4.54
CA PRO A 115 6.02 -25.25 3.52
C PRO A 115 7.47 -25.58 3.90
N ILE A 116 8.33 -25.68 2.89
CA ILE A 116 9.77 -25.80 3.09
C ILE A 116 10.29 -24.44 3.55
N ALA A 117 11.03 -24.42 4.66
CA ALA A 117 11.58 -23.19 5.20
C ALA A 117 12.71 -22.66 4.30
N VAL A 118 12.49 -21.49 3.72
CA VAL A 118 13.49 -20.74 2.95
C VAL A 118 13.90 -19.52 3.77
N ARG A 119 15.20 -19.23 3.83
CA ARG A 119 15.74 -18.04 4.50
C ARG A 119 15.79 -16.89 3.50
N ALA A 120 15.15 -15.78 3.83
CA ALA A 120 15.20 -14.52 3.08
C ALA A 120 15.59 -13.37 4.02
N LYS A 121 16.35 -12.39 3.50
CA LYS A 121 16.79 -11.22 4.28
C LYS A 121 15.74 -10.11 4.30
N ASP A 122 14.96 -9.98 3.23
CA ASP A 122 13.99 -8.93 3.01
C ASP A 122 12.73 -9.46 2.31
N ILE A 123 11.75 -8.58 2.12
CA ILE A 123 10.52 -8.85 1.36
C ILE A 123 10.76 -8.79 -0.17
N GLY A 124 11.99 -8.55 -0.63
CA GLY A 124 12.33 -8.48 -2.06
C GLY A 124 11.64 -7.35 -2.83
N ILE A 125 11.12 -7.68 -4.03
CA ILE A 125 10.54 -6.72 -4.99
C ILE A 125 9.36 -5.91 -4.43
N TRP A 126 8.64 -6.47 -3.46
CA TRP A 126 7.50 -5.83 -2.81
C TRP A 126 7.87 -4.50 -2.15
N TYR A 127 9.10 -4.37 -1.62
CA TYR A 127 9.58 -3.12 -1.06
C TYR A 127 9.71 -2.01 -2.11
N THR A 128 10.27 -2.35 -3.28
CA THR A 128 10.37 -1.42 -4.42
C THR A 128 8.98 -0.99 -4.90
N LEU A 129 8.01 -1.92 -4.92
CA LEU A 129 6.61 -1.60 -5.27
C LEU A 129 5.96 -0.66 -4.25
N LEU A 130 6.11 -0.91 -2.95
CA LEU A 130 5.60 -0.01 -1.90
C LEU A 130 6.18 1.39 -2.02
N ARG A 131 7.50 1.51 -2.29
CA ARG A 131 8.14 2.81 -2.51
C ARG A 131 7.63 3.51 -3.77
N GLY A 132 7.46 2.77 -4.87
CA GLY A 132 6.89 3.30 -6.11
C GLY A 132 5.47 3.82 -5.92
N ILE A 133 4.60 3.02 -5.31
CA ILE A 133 3.20 3.39 -5.01
C ILE A 133 3.16 4.63 -4.11
N SER A 134 4.02 4.72 -3.10
CA SER A 134 4.07 5.88 -2.19
C SER A 134 4.41 7.18 -2.94
N LYS A 135 5.38 7.15 -3.86
CA LYS A 135 5.71 8.32 -4.69
C LYS A 135 4.58 8.71 -5.64
N VAL A 136 3.97 7.73 -6.30
CA VAL A 136 2.81 7.95 -7.18
C VAL A 136 1.61 8.50 -6.39
N ALA A 137 1.41 8.05 -5.15
CA ALA A 137 0.32 8.51 -4.29
C ALA A 137 0.37 10.01 -4.03
N VAL A 138 1.56 10.61 -3.89
CA VAL A 138 1.70 12.07 -3.74
C VAL A 138 1.13 12.80 -4.96
N ILE A 139 1.46 12.34 -6.16
CA ILE A 139 1.00 12.93 -7.41
C ILE A 139 -0.52 12.76 -7.55
N VAL A 140 -1.03 11.53 -7.36
CA VAL A 140 -2.46 11.24 -7.48
C VAL A 140 -3.29 12.06 -6.50
N ASN A 141 -2.89 12.15 -5.23
CA ASN A 141 -3.61 12.95 -4.25
C ASN A 141 -3.59 14.45 -4.60
N ALA A 142 -2.49 14.96 -5.17
CA ALA A 142 -2.44 16.36 -5.65
C ALA A 142 -3.48 16.63 -6.74
N PHE A 143 -3.61 15.72 -7.71
CA PHE A 143 -4.64 15.80 -8.76
C PHE A 143 -6.06 15.64 -8.21
N VAL A 144 -6.28 14.70 -7.29
CA VAL A 144 -7.57 14.51 -6.64
C VAL A 144 -8.01 15.78 -5.89
N ILE A 145 -7.11 16.42 -5.14
CA ILE A 145 -7.43 17.65 -4.40
C ILE A 145 -7.67 18.83 -5.35
N SER A 146 -6.89 18.96 -6.43
CA SER A 146 -7.00 20.11 -7.33
C SER A 146 -8.16 20.02 -8.32
N PHE A 147 -8.37 18.85 -8.93
CA PHE A 147 -9.35 18.67 -10.01
C PHE A 147 -10.67 18.05 -9.55
N THR A 148 -10.64 17.11 -8.61
CA THR A 148 -11.86 16.42 -8.17
C THR A 148 -12.56 17.16 -7.03
N SER A 149 -11.82 17.84 -6.16
CA SER A 149 -12.39 18.64 -5.08
C SER A 149 -12.75 20.06 -5.55
N ASP A 150 -13.78 20.64 -4.93
CA ASP A 150 -14.14 22.05 -5.10
C ASP A 150 -13.24 22.98 -4.23
N PHE A 151 -12.13 22.47 -3.67
CA PHE A 151 -11.22 23.24 -2.81
C PHE A 151 -10.61 24.45 -3.51
N ILE A 152 -9.95 24.24 -4.67
CA ILE A 152 -9.27 25.32 -5.40
C ILE A 152 -10.24 26.41 -5.91
N PRO A 153 -11.37 26.07 -6.56
CA PRO A 153 -12.34 27.09 -6.99
C PRO A 153 -12.89 27.93 -5.84
N ARG A 154 -13.17 27.31 -4.68
CA ARG A 154 -13.61 28.04 -3.48
C ARG A 154 -12.54 28.98 -2.97
N LEU A 155 -11.30 28.53 -2.91
CA LEU A 155 -10.17 29.34 -2.46
C LEU A 155 -9.95 30.56 -3.36
N VAL A 156 -9.97 30.34 -4.68
CA VAL A 156 -9.85 31.41 -5.69
C VAL A 156 -11.00 32.40 -5.57
N TYR A 157 -12.24 31.92 -5.42
CA TYR A 157 -13.40 32.79 -5.22
C TYR A 157 -13.25 33.67 -3.98
N GLN A 158 -12.88 33.08 -2.83
CA GLN A 158 -12.70 33.83 -1.58
C GLN A 158 -11.61 34.90 -1.67
N HIS A 159 -10.51 34.65 -2.36
CA HIS A 159 -9.36 35.56 -2.38
C HIS A 159 -9.42 36.60 -3.52
N MET A 160 -10.05 36.26 -4.66
CA MET A 160 -10.03 37.12 -5.85
C MET A 160 -11.37 37.79 -6.15
N TYR A 161 -12.50 37.19 -5.77
CA TYR A 161 -13.83 37.62 -6.22
C TYR A 161 -14.78 38.01 -5.06
N SER A 162 -14.55 37.49 -3.86
CA SER A 162 -15.37 37.82 -2.68
C SER A 162 -14.94 39.14 -2.07
N ALA A 163 -15.88 40.08 -1.91
CA ALA A 163 -15.63 41.35 -1.25
C ALA A 163 -15.31 41.19 0.25
N ASP A 164 -15.97 40.23 0.90
CA ASP A 164 -15.89 40.01 2.35
C ASP A 164 -15.00 38.82 2.74
N GLY A 165 -14.39 38.13 1.76
CA GLY A 165 -13.63 36.88 1.97
C GLY A 165 -14.50 35.65 2.31
N THR A 166 -15.82 35.81 2.34
CA THR A 166 -16.78 34.74 2.62
C THR A 166 -17.15 33.96 1.36
N LEU A 167 -17.76 32.77 1.51
CA LEU A 167 -18.32 31.99 0.38
C LEU A 167 -19.72 32.45 -0.05
N HIS A 168 -20.22 33.58 0.46
CA HIS A 168 -21.52 34.09 0.04
C HIS A 168 -21.51 34.36 -1.47
N GLY A 169 -22.51 33.84 -2.18
CA GLY A 169 -22.59 33.96 -3.64
C GLY A 169 -21.76 32.96 -4.46
N PHE A 170 -20.96 32.08 -3.84
CA PHE A 170 -20.10 31.14 -4.56
C PHE A 170 -20.84 30.28 -5.59
N VAL A 171 -22.00 29.73 -5.21
CA VAL A 171 -22.83 28.92 -6.13
C VAL A 171 -23.35 29.77 -7.29
N ASN A 172 -23.71 31.02 -7.03
CA ASN A 172 -24.18 31.93 -8.07
C ASN A 172 -23.04 32.31 -9.05
N HIS A 173 -21.81 32.44 -8.56
CA HIS A 173 -20.62 32.68 -9.38
C HIS A 173 -20.20 31.44 -10.19
N THR A 174 -20.35 30.24 -9.62
CA THR A 174 -19.89 28.99 -10.26
C THR A 174 -20.81 28.53 -11.42
N LEU A 175 -22.05 29.03 -11.46
CA LEU A 175 -23.07 28.58 -12.39
C LEU A 175 -23.16 29.49 -13.62
N SER A 176 -22.81 28.95 -14.79
CA SER A 176 -22.95 29.61 -16.09
C SER A 176 -24.39 29.59 -16.60
N TYR A 177 -24.77 30.61 -17.38
CA TYR A 177 -26.09 30.74 -17.98
C TYR A 177 -26.15 30.10 -19.37
N PHE A 178 -27.22 29.37 -19.67
CA PHE A 178 -27.48 28.79 -20.98
C PHE A 178 -28.89 29.14 -21.45
N ASN A 179 -29.01 29.69 -22.66
CA ASN A 179 -30.31 29.96 -23.26
C ASN A 179 -30.87 28.68 -23.89
N VAL A 180 -32.06 28.25 -23.44
CA VAL A 180 -32.71 27.01 -23.88
C VAL A 180 -32.99 27.04 -25.39
N SER A 181 -33.16 28.21 -26.00
CA SER A 181 -33.34 28.31 -27.46
C SER A 181 -32.12 27.90 -28.28
N HIS A 182 -30.93 27.77 -27.67
CA HIS A 182 -29.68 27.45 -28.37
C HIS A 182 -29.36 25.94 -28.37
N PHE A 183 -30.30 25.08 -27.98
CA PHE A 183 -30.14 23.62 -28.13
C PHE A 183 -30.02 23.24 -29.61
N GLN A 184 -29.16 22.26 -29.90
CA GLN A 184 -29.11 21.68 -31.25
C GLN A 184 -30.41 20.91 -31.51
N PRO A 185 -30.96 20.96 -32.74
CA PRO A 185 -32.19 20.23 -33.07
C PRO A 185 -32.11 18.76 -32.66
N GLY A 186 -33.08 18.26 -31.88
CA GLY A 186 -33.13 16.88 -31.40
C GLY A 186 -32.31 16.55 -30.14
N THR A 187 -31.61 17.52 -29.55
CA THR A 187 -30.92 17.37 -28.24
C THR A 187 -31.71 17.96 -27.07
N GLU A 188 -32.89 18.49 -27.35
CA GLU A 188 -33.78 19.06 -26.34
C GLU A 188 -34.34 17.98 -25.39
N PRO A 189 -34.73 18.36 -24.16
CA PRO A 189 -35.28 17.41 -23.21
C PRO A 189 -36.58 16.79 -23.75
N MET A 190 -36.58 15.47 -23.99
CA MET A 190 -37.74 14.72 -24.51
C MET A 190 -39.00 14.82 -23.63
N LYS A 191 -38.81 15.05 -22.33
CA LYS A 191 -39.87 15.24 -21.33
C LYS A 191 -39.45 16.37 -20.39
N PRO A 192 -39.67 17.65 -20.73
CA PRO A 192 -39.35 18.75 -19.83
C PRO A 192 -40.22 18.65 -18.59
N MET A 193 -39.62 18.85 -17.41
CA MET A 193 -40.36 18.87 -16.15
C MET A 193 -41.31 20.07 -16.16
N HIS A 194 -42.61 19.84 -15.93
CA HIS A 194 -43.60 20.92 -15.89
C HIS A 194 -43.52 21.66 -14.56
N LEU A 195 -42.76 22.76 -14.53
CA LEU A 195 -42.65 23.64 -13.35
C LEU A 195 -43.79 24.69 -13.26
N GLY A 196 -44.76 24.67 -14.19
CA GLY A 196 -45.86 25.64 -14.24
C GLY A 196 -45.53 26.97 -14.94
N TYR A 197 -44.31 27.12 -15.46
CA TYR A 197 -43.86 28.26 -16.27
C TYR A 197 -42.86 27.80 -17.35
N LYS A 198 -42.66 28.63 -18.37
CA LYS A 198 -41.70 28.37 -19.45
C LYS A 198 -40.28 28.71 -18.97
N VAL A 199 -39.36 27.77 -19.09
CA VAL A 199 -37.94 27.98 -18.76
C VAL A 199 -37.23 28.55 -19.98
N GLU A 200 -36.74 29.79 -19.87
CA GLU A 200 -35.99 30.45 -20.94
C GLU A 200 -34.48 30.27 -20.80
N VAL A 201 -33.99 30.30 -19.56
CA VAL A 201 -32.57 30.18 -19.23
C VAL A 201 -32.37 29.10 -18.18
N CYS A 202 -31.44 28.18 -18.43
CA CYS A 202 -30.99 27.21 -17.44
C CYS A 202 -29.55 27.49 -17.01
N ARG A 203 -29.12 26.86 -15.91
CA ARG A 203 -27.78 27.05 -15.35
C ARG A 203 -27.05 25.73 -15.21
N TYR A 204 -25.76 25.72 -15.51
CA TYR A 204 -24.93 24.53 -15.46
C TYR A 204 -23.57 24.85 -14.81
N LYS A 205 -22.93 23.82 -14.24
CA LYS A 205 -21.65 23.94 -13.55
C LYS A 205 -20.51 23.96 -14.57
N ASP A 206 -20.15 25.15 -15.02
CA ASP A 206 -18.95 25.41 -15.83
C ASP A 206 -18.60 26.92 -15.72
N TYR A 207 -17.41 27.31 -16.18
CA TYR A 207 -16.97 28.71 -16.23
C TYR A 207 -16.94 29.20 -17.69
N ARG A 208 -18.09 29.69 -18.16
CA ARG A 208 -18.28 30.15 -19.53
C ARG A 208 -18.97 31.49 -19.56
N ASP A 209 -18.67 32.26 -20.59
CA ASP A 209 -19.26 33.58 -20.78
C ASP A 209 -20.77 33.47 -21.07
N PRO A 210 -21.58 34.39 -20.53
CA PRO A 210 -23.04 34.33 -20.64
C PRO A 210 -23.52 34.61 -22.08
N PRO A 211 -24.77 34.25 -22.42
CA PRO A 211 -25.28 34.36 -23.79
C PRO A 211 -25.43 35.80 -24.30
N TRP A 212 -25.43 36.80 -23.41
CA TRP A 212 -25.48 38.23 -23.75
C TRP A 212 -24.08 38.89 -23.85
N SER A 213 -23.01 38.12 -23.68
CA SER A 213 -21.64 38.61 -23.86
C SER A 213 -21.25 38.67 -25.35
N ALA A 214 -20.11 39.31 -25.65
CA ALA A 214 -19.57 39.37 -27.02
C ALA A 214 -19.12 37.99 -27.56
N THR A 215 -18.76 37.07 -26.66
CA THR A 215 -18.22 35.72 -26.96
C THR A 215 -19.05 34.66 -26.21
N PRO A 216 -20.32 34.43 -26.60
CA PRO A 216 -21.22 33.57 -25.85
C PRO A 216 -20.73 32.12 -25.78
N TYR A 217 -20.79 31.53 -24.59
CA TYR A 217 -20.41 30.14 -24.29
C TYR A 217 -18.93 29.78 -24.45
N GLU A 218 -18.05 30.76 -24.72
CA GLU A 218 -16.60 30.53 -24.68
C GLU A 218 -16.09 30.44 -23.23
N PHE A 219 -14.89 29.92 -23.05
CA PHE A 219 -14.27 29.82 -21.73
C PHE A 219 -13.96 31.21 -21.17
N SER A 220 -14.49 31.49 -19.99
CA SER A 220 -14.30 32.79 -19.34
C SER A 220 -12.87 32.94 -18.80
N ARG A 221 -12.48 34.17 -18.45
CA ARG A 221 -11.18 34.44 -17.79
C ARG A 221 -11.06 33.69 -16.45
N GLU A 222 -12.19 33.48 -15.77
CA GLU A 222 -12.26 32.76 -14.50
C GLU A 222 -11.86 31.30 -14.68
N PHE A 223 -12.26 30.65 -15.77
CA PHE A 223 -11.86 29.29 -16.11
C PHE A 223 -10.34 29.14 -16.12
N TRP A 224 -9.66 30.04 -16.85
CA TRP A 224 -8.21 30.03 -16.99
C TRP A 224 -7.50 30.36 -15.68
N ALA A 225 -8.02 31.30 -14.88
CA ALA A 225 -7.48 31.63 -13.57
C ALA A 225 -7.56 30.42 -12.61
N ILE A 226 -8.70 29.73 -12.57
CA ILE A 226 -8.88 28.54 -11.75
C ILE A 226 -8.02 27.38 -12.25
N LEU A 227 -7.90 27.19 -13.57
CA LEU A 227 -7.02 26.16 -14.14
C LEU A 227 -5.55 26.42 -13.80
N ALA A 228 -5.09 27.66 -13.92
CA ALA A 228 -3.73 28.03 -13.53
C ALA A 228 -3.50 27.79 -12.03
N ALA A 229 -4.44 28.16 -11.17
CA ALA A 229 -4.36 27.91 -9.73
C ALA A 229 -4.33 26.40 -9.40
N ARG A 230 -5.10 25.57 -10.12
CA ARG A 230 -5.08 24.10 -9.97
C ARG A 230 -3.70 23.54 -10.30
N LEU A 231 -3.12 23.92 -11.43
CA LEU A 231 -1.80 23.45 -11.86
C LEU A 231 -0.69 23.94 -10.91
N ALA A 232 -0.74 25.21 -10.50
CA ALA A 232 0.19 25.76 -9.51
C ALA A 232 0.12 25.01 -8.18
N PHE A 233 -1.10 24.70 -7.70
CA PHE A 233 -1.27 23.89 -6.50
C PHE A 233 -0.64 22.51 -6.64
N VAL A 234 -0.82 21.81 -7.75
CA VAL A 234 -0.21 20.48 -7.97
C VAL A 234 1.31 20.56 -7.88
N ILE A 235 1.92 21.55 -8.53
CA ILE A 235 3.38 21.75 -8.49
C ILE A 235 3.86 22.01 -7.06
N VAL A 236 3.24 22.96 -6.36
CA VAL A 236 3.63 23.31 -4.98
C VAL A 236 3.44 22.12 -4.04
N PHE A 237 2.26 21.50 -4.06
CA PHE A 237 1.93 20.37 -3.21
C PHE A 237 2.89 19.20 -3.42
N GLN A 238 3.16 18.85 -4.68
CA GLN A 238 4.07 17.76 -5.01
C GLN A 238 5.48 18.03 -4.49
N ASN A 239 6.04 19.22 -4.76
CA ASN A 239 7.39 19.56 -4.30
C ASN A 239 7.49 19.58 -2.77
N VAL A 240 6.52 20.20 -2.09
CA VAL A 240 6.52 20.27 -0.62
C VAL A 240 6.43 18.88 0.00
N VAL A 241 5.50 18.04 -0.43
CA VAL A 241 5.30 16.72 0.16
C VAL A 241 6.48 15.78 -0.15
N MET A 242 7.04 15.83 -1.36
CA MET A 242 8.24 15.04 -1.69
C MET A 242 9.44 15.47 -0.85
N LEU A 243 9.68 16.79 -0.70
CA LEU A 243 10.75 17.30 0.16
C LEU A 243 10.56 16.89 1.62
N MET A 244 9.32 16.92 2.12
CA MET A 244 9.05 16.44 3.48
C MET A 244 9.29 14.94 3.62
N SER A 245 8.94 14.13 2.61
CA SER A 245 9.23 12.70 2.62
C SER A 245 10.73 12.43 2.65
N ASP A 246 11.50 13.11 1.81
CA ASP A 246 12.96 12.95 1.75
C ASP A 246 13.62 13.44 3.05
N PHE A 247 13.07 14.49 3.68
CA PHE A 247 13.51 14.97 4.98
C PHE A 247 13.28 13.94 6.10
N VAL A 248 12.12 13.27 6.11
CA VAL A 248 11.83 12.20 7.07
C VAL A 248 12.76 11.01 6.87
N ASP A 249 12.99 10.62 5.62
CA ASP A 249 13.95 9.55 5.28
C ASP A 249 15.38 9.92 5.71
N TRP A 250 15.77 11.20 5.62
CA TRP A 250 17.06 11.68 6.13
C TRP A 250 17.14 11.70 7.66
N LEU A 251 16.04 12.00 8.35
CA LEU A 251 16.00 12.12 9.81
C LEU A 251 16.07 10.76 10.52
N ILE A 252 15.45 9.73 9.94
CA ILE A 252 15.35 8.40 10.56
C ILE A 252 16.51 7.53 10.07
N PRO A 253 17.45 7.12 10.94
CA PRO A 253 18.54 6.24 10.52
C PRO A 253 18.02 4.84 10.17
N ASP A 254 18.46 4.29 9.03
CA ASP A 254 18.04 2.96 8.53
C ASP A 254 18.33 1.81 9.50
N ILE A 255 19.35 1.92 10.35
CA ILE A 255 19.74 0.89 11.32
C ILE A 255 19.59 1.44 12.74
N PRO A 256 18.80 0.79 13.61
CA PRO A 256 18.66 1.20 15.00
C PRO A 256 19.98 1.02 15.77
N LYS A 257 20.26 1.94 16.70
CA LYS A 257 21.52 1.98 17.47
C LYS A 257 21.76 0.68 18.26
N ASP A 258 20.72 0.09 18.83
CA ASP A 258 20.83 -1.13 19.65
C ASP A 258 21.38 -2.30 18.85
N ILE A 259 20.90 -2.49 17.61
CA ILE A 259 21.36 -3.54 16.71
C ILE A 259 22.78 -3.25 16.22
N SER A 260 23.10 -2.00 15.90
CA SER A 260 24.47 -1.60 15.54
C SER A 260 25.46 -1.93 16.66
N ILE A 261 25.11 -1.61 17.91
CA ILE A 261 25.92 -1.92 19.10
C ILE A 261 26.03 -3.44 19.29
N GLN A 262 24.94 -4.19 19.11
CA GLN A 262 24.95 -5.64 19.24
C GLN A 262 25.84 -6.30 18.18
N ILE A 263 25.74 -5.90 16.92
CA ILE A 263 26.60 -6.38 15.83
C ILE A 263 28.06 -6.06 16.14
N HIS A 264 28.35 -4.87 16.68
CA HIS A 264 29.71 -4.51 17.07
C HIS A 264 30.25 -5.36 18.23
N LYS A 265 29.41 -5.63 19.25
CA LYS A 265 29.76 -6.51 20.38
C LYS A 265 30.03 -7.94 19.92
N GLU A 266 29.15 -8.51 19.10
CA GLU A 266 29.32 -9.85 18.54
C GLU A 266 30.61 -9.93 17.70
N ARG A 267 30.89 -8.91 16.89
CA ARG A 267 32.13 -8.82 16.10
C ARG A 267 33.38 -8.77 16.98
N ASN A 268 33.37 -7.96 18.03
CA ASN A 268 34.51 -7.86 18.95
C ASN A 268 34.75 -9.17 19.71
N LEU A 269 33.68 -9.83 20.17
CA LEU A 269 33.76 -11.12 20.85
C LEU A 269 34.35 -12.20 19.94
N VAL A 270 33.92 -12.25 18.67
CA VAL A 270 34.46 -13.20 17.67
C VAL A 270 35.95 -12.96 17.44
N VAL A 271 36.38 -11.70 17.32
CA VAL A 271 37.80 -11.34 17.15
C VAL A 271 38.62 -11.72 18.38
N GLU A 272 38.11 -11.46 19.59
CA GLU A 272 38.79 -11.81 20.84
C GLU A 272 38.98 -13.33 20.97
N LEU A 273 37.93 -14.11 20.69
CA LEU A 273 37.98 -15.58 20.71
C LEU A 273 39.01 -16.11 19.71
N PHE A 274 39.02 -15.56 18.50
CA PHE A 274 40.00 -15.93 17.47
C PHE A 274 41.45 -15.64 17.92
N MET A 275 41.71 -14.45 18.46
CA MET A 275 43.03 -14.05 18.96
C MET A 275 43.50 -14.91 20.14
N LYS A 276 42.58 -15.34 21.01
CA LYS A 276 42.87 -16.24 22.13
C LYS A 276 43.24 -17.64 21.65
N GLU A 277 42.53 -18.16 20.64
CA GLU A 277 42.83 -19.45 20.05
C GLU A 277 44.20 -19.46 19.34
N GLU A 278 44.49 -18.42 18.56
CA GLU A 278 45.79 -18.24 17.91
C GLU A 278 46.95 -18.16 18.92
N ARG A 279 46.77 -17.43 20.03
CA ARG A 279 47.76 -17.41 21.12
C ARG A 279 47.93 -18.79 21.75
N GLY A 280 46.85 -19.53 21.96
CA GLY A 280 46.90 -20.91 22.47
C GLY A 280 47.65 -21.86 21.53
N LYS A 281 47.45 -21.76 20.22
CA LYS A 281 48.18 -22.53 19.20
C LYS A 281 49.67 -22.20 19.21
N LYS A 282 50.05 -20.92 19.27
CA LYS A 282 51.45 -20.49 19.39
C LYS A 282 52.11 -21.05 20.65
N TYR A 283 51.43 -20.99 21.79
CA TYR A 283 51.95 -21.52 23.06
C TYR A 283 52.17 -23.05 23.02
N ARG A 284 51.25 -23.79 22.37
CA ARG A 284 51.41 -25.24 22.14
C ARG A 284 52.58 -25.55 21.21
N ASN A 285 52.77 -24.79 20.14
CA ASN A 285 53.90 -25.00 19.23
C ASN A 285 55.24 -24.70 19.90
N THR A 286 55.31 -23.76 20.85
CA THR A 286 56.53 -23.49 21.63
C THR A 286 56.82 -24.51 22.73
N ILE A 287 55.82 -25.26 23.21
CA ILE A 287 56.01 -26.32 24.23
C ILE A 287 56.21 -27.70 23.58
N GLY A 288 55.74 -27.89 22.35
CA GLY A 288 55.87 -29.14 21.59
C GLY A 288 57.23 -29.36 20.91
N ASP A 289 58.19 -28.45 21.07
CA ASP A 289 59.52 -28.56 20.47
C ASP A 289 60.56 -28.86 21.57
N PRO A 290 60.93 -30.13 21.82
CA PRO A 290 62.08 -30.43 22.65
C PRO A 290 63.33 -30.09 21.83
N SER A 291 63.99 -28.99 22.21
CA SER A 291 65.31 -28.58 21.72
C SER A 291 66.24 -29.79 21.48
N PRO A 292 66.88 -29.93 20.30
CA PRO A 292 67.82 -31.02 20.07
C PRO A 292 69.06 -30.80 20.93
N GLN A 293 69.39 -31.78 21.77
CA GLN A 293 70.67 -31.84 22.49
C GLN A 293 71.82 -31.82 21.48
N PRO A 294 72.93 -31.11 21.75
CA PRO A 294 74.07 -31.11 20.86
C PRO A 294 74.80 -32.46 20.93
N LEU A 295 74.85 -33.18 19.81
CA LEU A 295 75.72 -34.35 19.65
C LEU A 295 77.19 -33.90 19.80
N CYS A 296 77.85 -34.29 20.90
CA CYS A 296 79.30 -34.20 21.02
C CYS A 296 79.96 -35.23 20.10
N SER A 297 80.76 -34.75 19.15
CA SER A 297 81.59 -35.56 18.26
C SER A 297 82.91 -35.94 18.96
N HIS A 298 83.19 -37.24 19.04
CA HIS A 298 84.54 -37.76 19.27
C HIS A 298 85.17 -38.14 17.91
N PRO A 299 86.41 -37.73 17.62
CA PRO A 299 87.10 -38.15 16.39
C PRO A 299 87.79 -39.50 16.61
N SER A 300 87.46 -40.48 15.78
CA SER A 300 88.23 -41.72 15.62
C SER A 300 89.28 -41.54 14.51
N SER A 301 90.51 -41.84 14.89
CA SER A 301 91.77 -41.79 14.14
C SER A 301 91.85 -42.79 12.97
N GLN A 302 92.82 -42.52 12.07
CA GLN A 302 93.41 -43.33 10.98
C GLN A 302 92.78 -43.06 9.59
N ALA A 303 93.52 -42.71 8.53
CA ALA A 303 94.96 -42.72 8.23
C ALA A 303 95.31 -41.60 7.23
#